data_AF-A0A957SRG3-F1
#
_entry.id   AF-A0A957SRG3-F1
#
_cell.length_a   1.000
_cell.length_b   1.000
_cell.length_c   1.000
_cell.angle_alpha   90.00
_cell.angle_beta   90.00
_cell.angle_gamma   90.00
#
_symmetry.space_group_name_H-M   'P 1'
#
loop_
_entity.id
_entity.type
_entity.pdbx_description
1 polymer ?
#
loop_
_entity_poly.entity_id
_entity_poly.type
_entity_poly.pdbx_seq_one_letter_code
_entity_poly.pdbx_strand_id
1 'polypeptide(L)' 'WVAESVAEYILQTYAPEQIAAMLRVLPEHESWDTLAPAVFSMDAQTFQAKWRNYVATHYPLQ' A
#
# COMPACT_ATOMS: atom_id res chain seq x y z
N TRP A 1 -14.08 -4.03 0.40
CA TRP A 1 -13.84 -2.65 -0.11
C TRP A 1 -12.50 -2.08 0.32
N VAL A 2 -12.30 -1.64 1.57
CA VAL A 2 -11.06 -0.95 1.97
C VAL A 2 -9.81 -1.83 1.84
N ALA A 3 -9.84 -3.06 2.39
CA ALA A 3 -8.72 -4.01 2.31
C ALA A 3 -8.41 -4.48 0.87
N GLU A 4 -9.44 -4.70 0.04
CA GLU A 4 -9.27 -5.11 -1.36
C GLU A 4 -8.63 -3.99 -2.18
N SER A 5 -9.08 -2.74 -1.99
CA SER A 5 -8.54 -1.61 -2.74
C SER A 5 -7.07 -1.32 -2.44
N VAL A 6 -6.61 -1.58 -1.20
CA VAL A 6 -5.19 -1.41 -0.86
C VAL A 6 -4.36 -2.57 -1.40
N ALA A 7 -4.88 -3.80 -1.39
CA ALA A 7 -4.22 -4.95 -2.00
C ALA A 7 -4.06 -4.74 -3.52
N GLU A 8 -5.12 -4.30 -4.21
CA GLU A 8 -5.07 -4.00 -5.63
C GLU A 8 -4.10 -2.85 -5.93
N TYR A 9 -4.18 -1.74 -5.18
CA TYR A 9 -3.23 -0.63 -5.30
C TYR A 9 -1.78 -1.12 -5.21
N ILE A 10 -1.48 -1.99 -4.23
CA ILE A 10 -0.13 -2.53 -4.04
C ILE A 10 0.30 -3.37 -5.24
N LEU A 11 -0.57 -4.28 -5.70
CA LEU A 11 -0.31 -5.17 -6.83
C LEU A 11 -0.13 -4.43 -8.16
N GLN A 12 -0.83 -3.30 -8.35
CA GLN A 12 -0.76 -2.49 -9.57
C GLN A 12 0.40 -1.48 -9.57
N THR A 13 0.87 -1.07 -8.39
CA THR A 13 1.84 0.04 -8.26
C THR A 13 3.27 -0.45 -8.04
N TYR A 14 3.45 -1.57 -7.32
CA TYR A 14 4.77 -2.01 -6.87
C TYR A 14 5.21 -3.30 -7.56
N ALA A 15 6.52 -3.43 -7.72
CA ALA A 15 7.11 -4.59 -8.36
C ALA A 15 6.97 -5.86 -7.48
N PRO A 16 6.98 -7.07 -8.07
CA PRO A 16 6.90 -8.33 -7.33
C PRO A 16 7.91 -8.45 -6.20
N GLU A 17 9.12 -7.90 -6.35
CA GLU A 17 10.18 -7.93 -5.34
C GLU A 17 9.80 -7.11 -4.10
N GLN A 18 9.13 -5.97 -4.31
CA GLN A 18 8.65 -5.12 -3.21
C GLN A 18 7.48 -5.78 -2.47
N ILE A 19 6.59 -6.46 -3.21
CA ILE A 19 5.49 -7.23 -2.61
C ILE A 19 6.05 -8.39 -1.78
N ALA A 20 7.06 -9.09 -2.28
CA ALA A 20 7.74 -10.14 -1.53
C ALA A 20 8.45 -9.59 -0.27
N ALA A 21 9.07 -8.41 -0.36
CA ALA A 21 9.64 -7.73 0.81
C ALA A 21 8.56 -7.38 1.85
N MET A 22 7.42 -6.84 1.40
CA MET A 22 6.28 -6.55 2.26
C MET A 22 5.81 -7.78 3.02
N LEU A 23 5.60 -8.90 2.33
CA LEU A 23 5.10 -10.14 2.94
C LEU A 23 6.07 -10.73 3.98
N ARG A 24 7.37 -10.51 3.85
CA ARG A 24 8.37 -10.96 4.83
C ARG A 24 8.30 -10.18 6.14
N VAL A 25 8.09 -8.87 6.06
CA VAL A 25 8.12 -7.98 7.23
C VAL A 25 6.73 -7.71 7.83
N LEU A 26 5.66 -8.09 7.12
CA LEU A 26 4.28 -7.91 7.55
C LEU A 26 3.99 -8.45 8.98
N PRO A 27 4.52 -9.62 9.40
CA PRO A 27 4.28 -10.12 10.76
C PRO A 27 4.89 -9.27 11.88
N GLU A 28 5.88 -8.42 11.55
CA GLU A 28 6.64 -7.59 12.50
C GLU A 28 6.12 -6.14 12.55
N HIS A 29 5.17 -5.79 11.68
CA HIS A 29 4.65 -4.44 11.54
C HIS A 29 3.12 -4.43 11.63
N GLU A 30 2.61 -3.90 12.74
CA GLU A 30 1.16 -3.83 13.00
C GLU A 30 0.50 -2.56 12.42
N SER A 31 1.28 -1.63 11.86
CA SER A 31 0.76 -0.38 11.31
C SER A 31 1.48 0.06 10.03
N TRP A 32 0.79 0.92 9.26
CA TRP A 32 1.39 1.58 8.09
C TRP A 32 2.55 2.49 8.47
N ASP A 33 2.56 3.05 9.70
CA ASP A 33 3.63 3.94 10.18
C ASP A 33 4.98 3.24 10.24
N THR A 34 5.00 1.92 10.46
CA THR A 34 6.23 1.13 10.46
C THR A 34 6.43 0.37 9.14
N LEU A 35 5.35 -0.12 8.53
CA LEU A 35 5.44 -0.91 7.29
C LEU A 35 5.81 -0.06 6.07
N ALA A 36 5.20 1.12 5.91
CA ALA A 36 5.44 1.97 4.75
C ALA A 36 6.91 2.43 4.61
N PRO A 37 7.59 2.91 5.67
CA PRO A 37 8.99 3.27 5.55
C PRO A 37 9.89 2.05 5.31
N ALA A 38 9.57 0.90 5.91
CA ALA A 38 10.36 -0.33 5.77
C ALA A 38 10.33 -0.92 4.36
N VAL A 39 9.19 -0.82 3.65
CA VAL A 39 8.96 -1.49 2.36
C VAL A 39 9.00 -0.51 1.18
N PHE A 40 8.37 0.65 1.34
CA PHE A 40 8.11 1.59 0.25
C PHE A 40 8.98 2.85 0.32
N SER A 41 9.88 2.94 1.31
CA SER A 41 10.78 4.09 1.51
C SER A 41 10.02 5.43 1.59
N MET A 42 8.81 5.42 2.16
CA MET A 42 7.99 6.62 2.38
C MET A 42 7.21 6.52 3.69
N ASP A 43 6.82 7.66 4.25
CA ASP A 43 5.96 7.67 5.43
C ASP A 43 4.53 7.17 5.12
N ALA A 44 3.80 6.81 6.17
CA ALA A 44 2.43 6.31 6.06
C ALA A 44 1.46 7.34 5.46
N GLN A 45 1.65 8.63 5.75
CA GLN A 45 0.76 9.68 5.25
C GLN A 45 0.84 9.78 3.72
N THR A 46 2.06 9.73 3.18
CA THR A 46 2.36 9.73 1.76
C THR A 46 1.83 8.46 1.09
N PHE A 47 2.05 7.30 1.70
CA PHE A 47 1.49 6.03 1.20
C PHE A 47 -0.04 6.09 1.10
N GLN A 48 -0.71 6.51 2.18
CA GLN A 48 -2.17 6.60 2.22
C GLN A 48 -2.71 7.66 1.24
N ALA A 49 -2.01 8.77 1.04
CA ALA A 49 -2.40 9.78 0.06
C ALA A 49 -2.33 9.21 -1.37
N LYS A 50 -1.27 8.48 -1.70
CA LYS A 50 -1.14 7.81 -3.01
C LYS A 50 -2.20 6.73 -3.22
N TRP A 51 -2.48 5.92 -2.20
CA TRP A 51 -3.56 4.95 -2.24
C TRP A 51 -4.92 5.62 -2.43
N ARG A 52 -5.25 6.69 -1.69
CA ARG A 52 -6.49 7.45 -1.90
C ARG A 52 -6.62 8.00 -3.32
N ASN A 53 -5.52 8.50 -3.89
CA ASN A 53 -5.50 8.97 -5.28
C ASN A 53 -5.72 7.83 -6.28
N TYR A 54 -5.13 6.66 -6.04
CA TYR A 54 -5.39 5.46 -6.84
C TYR A 54 -6.88 5.09 -6.78
N VAL A 55 -7.46 5.05 -5.59
CA VAL A 55 -8.89 4.73 -5.39
C VAL A 55 -9.78 5.73 -6.12
N ALA A 56 -9.52 7.03 -5.99
CA ALA A 56 -10.32 8.06 -6.67
C ALA A 56 -10.26 7.93 -8.20
N THR A 57 -9.13 7.45 -8.74
CA THR A 57 -8.93 7.25 -10.19
C THR A 57 -9.59 5.97 -10.71
N HIS A 58 -9.55 4.88 -9.95
CA HIS A 58 -9.98 3.54 -10.41
C HIS A 58 -11.38 3.15 -9.94
N TYR A 59 -11.86 3.82 -8.89
CA TYR A 59 -13.20 3.69 -8.35
C TYR A 59 -13.89 5.06 -8.32
N PRO A 60 -13.90 5.83 -9.43
CA PRO A 60 -14.74 7.02 -9.48
C PRO A 60 -16.17 6.55 -9.26
N LEU A 61 -16.81 7.11 -8.24
CA LEU A 61 -18.19 6.80 -7.87
C LEU A 61 -19.06 6.64 -9.12
N GLN A 62 -19.78 5.52 -9.20
CA GLN A 62 -21.04 5.46 -9.96
C GLN A 62 -22.02 6.48 -9.38
#